data_AF-A0A0Q8NB32-F1
#
_entry.id   AF-A0A0Q8NB32-F1
#
_cell.length_a   1.000
_cell.length_b   1.000
_cell.length_c   1.000
_cell.angle_alpha   90.00
_cell.angle_beta   90.00
_cell.angle_gamma   90.00
#
_symmetry.space_group_name_H-M   'P 1'
#
loop_
_entity.id
_entity.type
_entity.pdbx_description
1 polymer ?
#
loop_
_entity_poly.entity_id
_entity_poly.type
_entity_poly.pdbx_seq_one_letter_code
_entity_poly.pdbx_strand_id
1 'polypeptide(L)'
;MKKSFLLFFIIIPFFNYGQSNEILDFKPGYSPETIYNQTVINSSDYEMTYSGSENLLKMLKENGTENPVKIKNLFNVETVSKTGKIGKDGNFPITIKYIKASDKDGKSVIPSGTLLFGNTTLSSMPKLDSIVGTGMEENFKKSIFQMVQSTFNQLALPEKKLKVGESFSQESPLKLPIGGINIEMIITTTYNLKSITAKSAFFDIVQSIFNEIY
;
A
#
# COMPACT_ATOMS: atom_id res chain seq x y z
N MET A 1 -13.20 56.53 25.56
CA MET A 1 -13.52 55.15 25.15
C MET A 1 -13.16 54.80 23.69
N LYS A 2 -13.05 55.75 22.74
CA LYS A 2 -12.68 55.45 21.34
C LYS A 2 -11.21 55.02 21.09
N LYS A 3 -10.28 55.37 21.98
CA LYS A 3 -8.83 55.06 21.81
C LYS A 3 -8.42 53.65 22.28
N SER A 4 -9.22 52.99 23.13
CA SER A 4 -8.93 51.62 23.59
C SER A 4 -9.27 50.54 22.57
N PHE A 5 -10.22 50.80 21.66
CA PHE A 5 -10.55 49.87 20.57
C PHE A 5 -9.43 49.75 19.51
N LEU A 6 -8.64 50.80 19.33
CA LEU A 6 -7.55 50.83 18.36
C LEU A 6 -6.37 49.93 18.78
N LEU A 7 -6.19 49.75 20.09
CA LEU A 7 -5.14 48.90 20.66
C LEU A 7 -5.46 47.40 20.49
N PHE A 8 -6.75 47.03 20.46
CA PHE A 8 -7.18 45.65 20.20
C PHE A 8 -6.90 45.20 18.75
N PHE A 9 -6.98 46.11 17.77
CA PHE A 9 -6.71 45.78 16.36
C PHE A 9 -5.24 45.48 16.05
N ILE A 10 -4.30 45.99 16.86
CA ILE A 10 -2.86 45.78 16.66
C ILE A 10 -2.42 44.37 17.10
N ILE A 11 -3.21 43.68 17.94
CA ILE A 11 -2.86 42.36 18.51
C ILE A 11 -3.38 41.20 17.63
N ILE A 12 -4.40 41.44 16.80
CA ILE A 12 -5.01 40.45 15.90
C ILE A 12 -4.01 39.78 14.91
N PRO A 13 -3.01 40.46 14.32
CA PRO A 13 -2.07 39.78 13.43
C PRO A 13 -1.11 38.82 14.17
N PHE A 14 -0.87 39.01 15.47
CA PHE A 14 0.03 38.12 16.24
C PHE A 14 -0.61 36.75 16.53
N PHE A 15 -1.94 36.65 16.59
CA PHE A 15 -2.63 35.37 16.78
C PHE A 15 -2.71 34.52 15.51
N ASN A 16 -2.40 35.06 14.33
CA ASN A 16 -2.43 34.32 13.06
C ASN A 16 -1.13 33.56 12.74
N TYR A 17 -0.08 33.71 13.55
CA TYR A 17 1.18 32.95 13.40
C TYR A 17 1.11 31.52 13.96
N GLY A 18 -0.03 31.10 14.50
CA GLY A 18 -0.22 29.76 15.08
C GLY A 18 -0.55 28.65 14.07
N GLN A 19 -0.76 28.95 12.79
CA GLN A 19 -0.88 27.91 11.77
C GLN A 19 0.52 27.45 11.37
N SER A 20 0.85 26.20 11.70
CA SER A 20 2.09 25.56 11.25
C SER A 20 2.22 25.70 9.73
N ASN A 21 3.24 26.43 9.27
CA ASN A 21 3.60 26.56 7.85
C ASN A 21 4.39 25.34 7.34
N GLU A 22 4.39 24.23 8.07
CA GLU A 22 5.07 23.00 7.67
C GLU A 22 4.39 22.42 6.43
N ILE A 23 5.15 22.40 5.33
CA ILE A 23 4.75 21.79 4.07
C ILE A 23 5.51 20.48 3.94
N LEU A 24 4.78 19.38 3.82
CA LEU A 24 5.31 18.08 3.46
C LEU A 24 5.46 18.00 1.94
N ASP A 25 6.68 17.78 1.46
CA ASP A 25 6.94 17.35 0.08
C ASP A 25 6.85 15.83 0.02
N PHE A 26 5.64 15.31 -0.17
CA PHE A 26 5.35 13.88 -0.14
C PHE A 26 5.82 13.22 -1.44
N LYS A 27 6.93 12.48 -1.33
CA LYS A 27 7.56 11.75 -2.44
C LYS A 27 7.91 10.33 -1.98
N PRO A 28 7.08 9.34 -2.31
CA PRO A 28 7.37 7.96 -1.94
C PRO A 28 8.54 7.44 -2.81
N GLY A 29 9.46 6.68 -2.21
CA GLY A 29 10.61 6.18 -2.94
C GLY A 29 11.64 5.50 -2.05
N TYR A 30 12.77 5.15 -2.67
CA TYR A 30 13.91 4.52 -2.02
C TYR A 30 15.12 5.45 -2.07
N SER A 31 16.00 5.34 -1.09
CA SER A 31 17.31 5.97 -1.09
C SER A 31 18.34 5.03 -1.69
N PRO A 32 19.32 5.52 -2.46
CA PRO A 32 20.42 4.70 -2.98
C PRO A 32 21.29 4.19 -1.82
N GLU A 33 22.04 3.12 -2.06
CA GLU A 33 23.02 2.56 -1.12
C GLU A 33 22.49 2.34 0.31
N THR A 34 21.22 1.94 0.40
CA THR A 34 20.49 1.80 1.66
C THR A 34 19.98 0.37 1.83
N ILE A 35 19.98 -0.11 3.09
CA ILE A 35 19.45 -1.41 3.47
C ILE A 35 18.14 -1.20 4.24
N TYR A 36 17.07 -1.81 3.76
CA TYR A 36 15.75 -1.79 4.39
C TYR A 36 15.42 -3.18 4.93
N ASN A 37 15.18 -3.27 6.23
CA ASN A 37 14.65 -4.48 6.85
C ASN A 37 13.14 -4.29 7.04
N GLN A 38 12.34 -5.24 6.55
CA GLN A 38 10.90 -5.15 6.61
C GLN A 38 10.33 -6.41 7.24
N THR A 39 9.41 -6.22 8.19
CA THR A 39 8.59 -7.27 8.77
C THR A 39 7.13 -6.89 8.57
N VAL A 40 6.36 -7.78 7.96
CA VAL A 40 4.93 -7.63 7.74
C VAL A 40 4.22 -8.78 8.40
N ILE A 41 3.39 -8.47 9.40
CA ILE A 41 2.46 -9.41 10.00
C ILE A 41 1.06 -8.96 9.58
N ASN A 42 0.45 -9.70 8.67
CA ASN A 42 -0.93 -9.49 8.25
C ASN A 42 -1.80 -10.54 8.95
N SER A 43 -2.77 -10.10 9.73
CA SER A 43 -3.81 -10.96 10.28
C SER A 43 -5.16 -10.43 9.83
N SER A 44 -6.01 -11.32 9.35
CA SER A 44 -7.34 -10.99 8.91
C SER A 44 -8.34 -12.06 9.28
N ASP A 45 -9.55 -11.62 9.57
CA ASP A 45 -10.72 -12.43 9.84
C ASP A 45 -11.85 -11.81 9.00
N TYR A 46 -12.23 -12.50 7.92
CA TYR A 46 -13.23 -12.03 6.97
C TYR A 46 -14.43 -12.97 7.00
N GLU A 47 -15.62 -12.38 7.10
CA GLU A 47 -16.89 -13.05 6.84
C GLU A 47 -17.54 -12.39 5.63
N MET A 48 -17.79 -13.16 4.57
CA MET A 48 -18.38 -12.68 3.34
C MET A 48 -19.68 -13.43 3.06
N THR A 49 -20.79 -12.69 3.04
CA THR A 49 -22.12 -13.21 2.72
C THR A 49 -22.49 -12.76 1.32
N TYR A 50 -22.85 -13.71 0.47
CA TYR A 50 -23.39 -13.44 -0.86
C TYR A 50 -24.91 -13.36 -0.82
N SER A 51 -25.47 -12.34 -1.45
CA SER A 51 -26.91 -12.19 -1.68
C SER A 51 -27.18 -11.88 -3.14
N GLY A 52 -28.16 -12.53 -3.75
CA GLY A 52 -28.48 -12.35 -5.16
C GLY A 52 -29.57 -13.32 -5.64
N SER A 53 -29.68 -13.51 -6.95
CA SER A 53 -30.65 -14.44 -7.55
C SER A 53 -30.39 -15.89 -7.12
N GLU A 54 -31.43 -16.72 -7.07
CA GLU A 54 -31.29 -18.15 -6.74
C GLU A 54 -30.29 -18.87 -7.65
N ASN A 55 -30.25 -18.51 -8.95
CA ASN A 55 -29.29 -19.07 -9.90
C ASN A 55 -27.83 -18.75 -9.51
N LEU A 56 -27.54 -17.52 -9.06
CA LEU A 56 -26.20 -17.14 -8.62
C LEU A 56 -25.81 -17.94 -7.36
N LEU A 57 -26.70 -18.00 -6.37
CA LEU A 57 -26.44 -18.72 -5.12
C LEU A 57 -26.26 -20.22 -5.35
N LYS A 58 -27.04 -20.81 -6.27
CA LYS A 58 -26.92 -22.21 -6.66
C LYS A 58 -25.59 -22.48 -7.36
N MET A 59 -25.19 -21.62 -8.31
CA MET A 59 -23.90 -21.75 -9.00
C MET A 59 -22.71 -21.65 -8.04
N LEU A 60 -22.75 -20.72 -7.07
CA LEU A 60 -21.72 -20.61 -6.03
C LEU A 60 -21.61 -21.89 -5.20
N LYS A 61 -22.75 -22.45 -4.80
CA LYS A 61 -22.82 -23.72 -4.05
C LYS A 61 -22.30 -24.90 -4.86
N GLU A 62 -22.66 -24.99 -6.14
CA GLU A 62 -22.19 -26.04 -7.06
C GLU A 62 -20.67 -25.97 -7.29
N ASN A 63 -20.09 -24.77 -7.26
CA ASN A 63 -18.64 -24.54 -7.33
C ASN A 63 -17.93 -24.67 -5.97
N GLY A 64 -18.60 -25.24 -4.96
CA GLY A 64 -18.00 -25.51 -3.64
C GLY A 64 -17.78 -24.29 -2.75
N THR A 65 -18.44 -23.16 -3.06
CA THR A 65 -18.36 -21.95 -2.23
C THR A 65 -19.45 -21.99 -1.14
N GLU A 66 -19.03 -22.00 0.12
CA GLU A 66 -19.94 -21.85 1.27
C GLU A 66 -20.50 -20.41 1.35
N ASN A 67 -21.63 -20.21 2.01
CA ASN A 67 -22.21 -18.87 2.20
C ASN A 67 -22.87 -18.78 3.60
N PRO A 68 -22.34 -17.99 4.54
CA PRO A 68 -21.18 -17.10 4.40
C PRO A 68 -19.84 -17.85 4.29
N VAL A 69 -18.90 -17.25 3.55
CA VAL A 69 -17.50 -17.67 3.54
C VAL A 69 -16.80 -17.02 4.74
N LYS A 70 -16.15 -17.84 5.58
CA LYS A 70 -15.31 -17.36 6.68
C LYS A 70 -13.85 -17.68 6.39
N ILE A 71 -13.02 -16.65 6.27
CA ILE A 71 -11.60 -16.78 5.97
C ILE A 71 -10.81 -16.14 7.11
N LYS A 72 -9.98 -16.94 7.76
CA LYS A 72 -9.01 -16.46 8.74
C LYS A 72 -7.61 -16.69 8.22
N ASN A 73 -6.89 -15.60 7.99
CA ASN A 73 -5.53 -15.64 7.47
C ASN A 73 -4.56 -14.98 8.47
N LEU A 74 -3.39 -15.58 8.58
CA LEU A 74 -2.22 -14.97 9.20
C LEU A 74 -1.06 -15.19 8.23
N PHE A 75 -0.35 -14.11 7.92
CA PHE A 75 0.78 -14.12 7.02
C PHE A 75 1.91 -13.32 7.65
N ASN A 76 3.07 -13.94 7.79
CA ASN A 76 4.27 -13.30 8.31
C ASN A 76 5.35 -13.30 7.24
N VAL A 77 5.81 -12.12 6.85
CA VAL A 77 6.88 -11.93 5.87
C VAL A 77 7.98 -11.09 6.48
N GLU A 78 9.22 -11.56 6.31
CA GLU A 78 10.42 -10.79 6.60
C GLU A 78 11.25 -10.69 5.31
N THR A 79 11.59 -9.47 4.93
CA THR A 79 12.45 -9.21 3.77
C THR A 79 13.60 -8.26 4.12
N VAL A 80 14.67 -8.37 3.34
CA VAL A 80 15.76 -7.40 3.32
C VAL A 80 15.88 -6.86 1.91
N SER A 81 15.68 -5.56 1.74
CA SER A 81 15.89 -4.86 0.48
C SER A 81 17.21 -4.10 0.52
N LYS A 82 18.00 -4.19 -0.56
CA LYS A 82 19.25 -3.46 -0.73
C LYS A 82 19.20 -2.65 -2.02
N THR A 83 19.50 -1.37 -1.94
CA THR A 83 19.62 -0.50 -3.10
C THR A 83 21.10 -0.27 -3.44
N GLY A 84 21.40 -0.18 -4.73
CA GLY A 84 22.74 0.12 -5.23
C GLY A 84 23.00 1.60 -5.40
N LYS A 85 24.15 1.91 -6.01
CA LYS A 85 24.58 3.26 -6.34
C LYS A 85 23.73 3.84 -7.47
N ILE A 86 23.45 5.14 -7.39
CA ILE A 86 22.75 5.90 -8.43
C ILE A 86 23.59 6.00 -9.71
N GLY A 87 22.97 5.62 -10.82
CA GLY A 87 23.49 5.75 -12.17
C GLY A 87 23.38 7.20 -12.68
N LYS A 88 24.02 7.46 -13.84
CA LYS A 88 23.97 8.79 -14.49
C LYS A 88 22.56 9.18 -14.96
N ASP A 89 21.71 8.18 -15.18
CA ASP A 89 20.30 8.31 -15.58
C ASP A 89 19.36 8.50 -14.37
N GLY A 90 19.89 8.53 -13.14
CA GLY A 90 19.11 8.66 -11.91
C GLY A 90 18.47 7.35 -11.43
N ASN A 91 18.66 6.25 -12.16
CA ASN A 91 18.19 4.92 -11.75
C ASN A 91 19.23 4.24 -10.86
N PHE A 92 18.77 3.35 -9.99
CA PHE A 92 19.64 2.45 -9.23
C PHE A 92 18.99 1.08 -9.04
N PRO A 93 19.81 0.01 -8.96
CA PRO A 93 19.29 -1.34 -8.78
C PRO A 93 18.76 -1.52 -7.37
N ILE A 94 17.77 -2.39 -7.24
CA ILE A 94 17.23 -2.85 -5.97
C ILE A 94 17.16 -4.38 -5.98
N THR A 95 17.53 -4.99 -4.86
CA THR A 95 17.39 -6.43 -4.63
C THR A 95 16.57 -6.64 -3.37
N ILE A 96 15.48 -7.40 -3.46
CA ILE A 96 14.64 -7.78 -2.32
C ILE A 96 14.87 -9.25 -2.05
N LYS A 97 15.30 -9.59 -0.83
CA LYS A 97 15.52 -10.96 -0.38
C LYS A 97 14.45 -11.35 0.64
N TYR A 98 13.73 -12.44 0.38
CA TYR A 98 12.88 -13.06 1.38
C TYR A 98 13.74 -13.79 2.41
N ILE A 99 13.60 -13.40 3.68
CA ILE A 99 14.21 -14.08 4.81
C ILE A 99 13.23 -15.13 5.34
N LYS A 100 11.96 -14.76 5.47
CA LYS A 100 10.89 -15.63 5.94
C LYS A 100 9.58 -15.24 5.25
N ALA A 101 8.76 -16.23 4.92
CA ALA A 101 7.39 -16.03 4.53
C ALA A 101 6.60 -17.26 4.96
N SER A 102 5.65 -17.10 5.89
CA SER A 102 4.89 -18.20 6.45
C SER A 102 3.41 -17.88 6.61
N ASP A 103 2.58 -18.90 6.45
CA ASP A 103 1.15 -18.84 6.76
C ASP A 103 0.86 -19.00 8.27
N LYS A 104 -0.43 -19.13 8.61
CA LYS A 104 -0.93 -19.30 9.98
C LYS A 104 -0.39 -20.55 10.69
N ASP A 105 -0.05 -21.59 9.93
CA ASP A 105 0.44 -22.86 10.46
C ASP A 105 1.98 -22.89 10.49
N GLY A 106 2.62 -21.75 10.17
CA GLY A 106 4.07 -21.63 10.09
C GLY A 106 4.69 -22.29 8.86
N LYS A 107 3.86 -22.78 7.92
CA LYS A 107 4.35 -23.40 6.69
C LYS A 107 4.93 -22.33 5.77
N SER A 108 6.11 -22.62 5.23
CA SER A 108 6.77 -21.72 4.29
C SER A 108 5.95 -21.57 3.01
N VAL A 109 5.55 -20.34 2.72
CA VAL A 109 4.81 -19.98 1.50
C VAL A 109 5.73 -19.38 0.44
N ILE A 110 6.86 -18.78 0.79
CA ILE A 110 7.89 -18.36 -0.15
C ILE A 110 9.21 -18.86 0.43
N PRO A 111 9.97 -19.69 -0.31
CA PRO A 111 11.24 -20.19 0.15
C PRO A 111 12.19 -19.07 0.57
N SER A 112 12.83 -19.24 1.73
CA SER A 112 13.86 -18.32 2.20
C SER A 112 15.02 -18.27 1.19
N GLY A 113 15.56 -17.07 0.98
CA GLY A 113 16.59 -16.84 -0.02
C GLY A 113 16.06 -16.52 -1.41
N THR A 114 14.74 -16.53 -1.64
CA THR A 114 14.15 -16.00 -2.88
C THR A 114 14.53 -14.53 -3.07
N LEU A 115 15.02 -14.20 -4.26
CA LEU A 115 15.49 -12.86 -4.64
C LEU A 115 14.58 -12.28 -5.72
N LEU A 116 14.24 -11.01 -5.58
CA LEU A 116 13.65 -10.19 -6.63
C LEU A 116 14.64 -9.11 -7.01
N PHE A 117 14.77 -8.85 -8.31
CA PHE A 117 15.61 -7.78 -8.84
C PHE A 117 14.77 -6.78 -9.60
N GLY A 118 15.25 -5.55 -9.62
CA GLY A 118 14.64 -4.45 -10.34
C GLY A 118 15.48 -3.20 -10.29
N ASN A 119 14.89 -2.12 -10.79
CA ASN A 119 15.44 -0.77 -10.72
C ASN A 119 14.41 0.19 -10.15
N THR A 120 14.90 1.27 -9.56
CA THR A 120 14.07 2.33 -8.99
C THR A 120 14.74 3.68 -9.17
N THR A 121 14.00 4.76 -8.98
CA THR A 121 14.54 6.12 -8.84
C THR A 121 14.31 6.64 -7.43
N LEU A 122 14.75 7.88 -7.17
CA LEU A 122 14.50 8.59 -5.91
C LEU A 122 13.01 8.85 -5.62
N SER A 123 12.16 8.86 -6.64
CA SER A 123 10.75 9.26 -6.50
C SER A 123 9.76 8.30 -7.18
N SER A 124 10.19 7.08 -7.49
CA SER A 124 9.31 6.04 -8.03
C SER A 124 9.38 4.77 -7.20
N MET A 125 8.32 3.98 -7.26
CA MET A 125 8.32 2.62 -6.74
C MET A 125 9.20 1.70 -7.62
N PRO A 126 9.80 0.65 -7.04
CA PRO A 126 10.59 -0.32 -7.77
C PRO A 126 9.84 -0.93 -8.97
N LYS A 127 10.51 -0.95 -10.11
CA LYS A 127 10.13 -1.77 -11.27
C LYS A 127 10.93 -3.05 -11.22
N LEU A 128 10.25 -4.14 -10.87
CA LEU A 128 10.86 -5.47 -10.80
C LEU A 128 10.94 -6.11 -12.19
N ASP A 129 12.07 -6.73 -12.50
CA ASP A 129 12.35 -7.38 -13.78
C ASP A 129 12.47 -8.91 -13.67
N SER A 130 12.88 -9.44 -12.52
CA SER A 130 13.16 -10.87 -12.38
C SER A 130 13.02 -11.39 -10.95
N ILE A 131 12.82 -12.70 -10.85
CA ILE A 131 12.74 -13.47 -9.61
C ILE A 131 13.66 -14.70 -9.70
N VAL A 132 14.40 -14.98 -8.64
CA VAL A 132 15.25 -16.17 -8.50
C VAL A 132 14.91 -16.86 -7.18
N GLY A 133 14.45 -18.11 -7.25
CA GLY A 133 14.15 -18.92 -6.08
C GLY A 133 14.54 -20.38 -6.33
N THR A 134 15.40 -20.92 -5.47
CA THR A 134 15.89 -22.30 -5.60
C THR A 134 14.77 -23.28 -5.27
N GLY A 135 14.58 -24.29 -6.13
CA GLY A 135 13.57 -25.34 -5.90
C GLY A 135 12.12 -24.90 -6.10
N MET A 136 11.88 -23.71 -6.66
CA MET A 136 10.54 -23.24 -7.00
C MET A 136 10.17 -23.65 -8.42
N GLU A 137 8.93 -24.12 -8.60
CA GLU A 137 8.32 -24.31 -9.91
C GLU A 137 8.11 -22.95 -10.61
N GLU A 138 8.20 -22.90 -11.94
CA GLU A 138 8.12 -21.66 -12.71
C GLU A 138 6.76 -20.95 -12.60
N ASN A 139 5.66 -21.71 -12.61
CA ASN A 139 4.31 -21.12 -12.43
C ASN A 139 4.17 -20.44 -11.07
N PHE A 140 4.78 -21.04 -10.05
CA PHE A 140 4.79 -20.49 -8.70
C PHE A 140 5.64 -19.22 -8.60
N LYS A 141 6.84 -19.22 -9.19
CA LYS A 141 7.69 -18.01 -9.30
C LYS A 141 6.95 -16.87 -9.98
N LYS A 142 6.30 -17.15 -11.11
CA LYS A 142 5.54 -16.16 -11.87
C LYS A 142 4.40 -15.56 -11.04
N SER A 143 3.70 -16.40 -10.29
CA SER A 143 2.60 -15.96 -9.42
C SER A 143 3.10 -15.01 -8.32
N ILE A 144 4.20 -15.35 -7.65
CA ILE A 144 4.82 -14.48 -6.64
C ILE A 144 5.31 -13.17 -7.27
N PHE A 145 5.99 -13.25 -8.41
CA PHE A 145 6.49 -12.07 -9.10
C PHE A 145 5.35 -11.10 -9.47
N GLN A 146 4.26 -11.62 -10.05
CA GLN A 146 3.07 -10.83 -10.38
C GLN A 146 2.40 -10.24 -9.14
N MET A 147 2.31 -11.00 -8.04
CA MET A 147 1.78 -10.51 -6.77
C MET A 147 2.58 -9.32 -6.27
N VAL A 148 3.92 -9.41 -6.26
CA VAL A 148 4.77 -8.33 -5.76
C VAL A 148 4.74 -7.11 -6.69
N GLN A 149 4.72 -7.30 -8.01
CA GLN A 149 4.52 -6.21 -8.96
C GLN A 149 3.18 -5.50 -8.74
N SER A 150 2.11 -6.26 -8.50
CA SER A 150 0.80 -5.69 -8.18
C SER A 150 0.84 -4.85 -6.91
N THR A 151 1.49 -5.34 -5.85
CA THR A 151 1.67 -4.58 -4.60
C THR A 151 2.40 -3.25 -4.84
N PHE A 152 3.52 -3.23 -5.56
CA PHE A 152 4.23 -1.98 -5.84
C PHE A 152 3.43 -1.01 -6.71
N ASN A 153 2.66 -1.51 -7.67
CA ASN A 153 1.78 -0.68 -8.50
C ASN A 153 0.68 -0.02 -7.66
N GLN A 154 0.11 -0.73 -6.69
CA GLN A 154 -0.89 -0.17 -5.76
C GLN A 154 -0.28 0.86 -4.81
N LEU A 155 1.00 0.72 -4.46
CA LEU A 155 1.74 1.66 -3.60
C LEU A 155 2.29 2.88 -4.35
N ALA A 156 2.06 3.01 -5.66
CA ALA A 156 2.45 4.19 -6.42
C ALA A 156 1.57 5.39 -6.01
N LEU A 157 1.92 6.03 -4.90
CA LEU A 157 1.27 7.24 -4.41
C LEU A 157 1.75 8.45 -5.23
N PRO A 158 0.88 9.43 -5.49
CA PRO A 158 1.26 10.61 -6.25
C PRO A 158 2.23 11.51 -5.48
N GLU A 159 3.17 12.15 -6.19
CA GLU A 159 3.95 13.24 -5.61
C GLU A 159 3.04 14.44 -5.32
N LYS A 160 3.00 14.88 -4.06
CA LYS A 160 2.14 15.99 -3.61
C LYS A 160 2.85 16.85 -2.57
N LYS A 161 2.61 18.15 -2.64
CA LYS A 161 2.93 19.07 -1.53
C LYS A 161 1.68 19.26 -0.70
N LEU A 162 1.78 19.01 0.60
CA LEU A 162 0.63 19.01 1.52
C LEU A 162 0.97 19.82 2.77
N LYS A 163 0.03 20.65 3.21
CA LYS A 163 0.02 21.26 4.54
C LYS A 163 -0.77 20.40 5.52
N VAL A 164 -0.49 20.56 6.80
CA VAL A 164 -1.29 19.94 7.86
C VAL A 164 -2.77 20.34 7.69
N GLY A 165 -3.66 19.35 7.69
CA GLY A 165 -5.09 19.47 7.43
C GLY A 165 -5.52 19.18 6.00
N GLU A 166 -4.61 19.25 5.02
CA GLU A 166 -4.92 18.93 3.62
C GLU A 166 -5.03 17.42 3.38
N SER A 167 -5.69 17.06 2.28
CA SER A 167 -5.90 15.67 1.88
C SER A 167 -5.72 15.45 0.40
N PHE A 168 -5.42 14.21 0.03
CA PHE A 168 -5.50 13.74 -1.35
C PHE A 168 -6.18 12.37 -1.40
N SER A 169 -6.75 12.03 -2.55
CA SER A 169 -7.38 10.74 -2.79
C SER A 169 -6.72 10.02 -3.96
N GLN A 170 -6.74 8.70 -3.92
CA GLN A 170 -6.29 7.82 -4.99
C GLN A 170 -7.30 6.70 -5.18
N GLU A 171 -7.60 6.42 -6.43
CA GLU A 171 -8.41 5.27 -6.83
C GLU A 171 -7.48 4.11 -7.23
N SER A 172 -7.85 2.91 -6.81
CA SER A 172 -7.15 1.67 -7.14
C SER A 172 -8.17 0.62 -7.58
N PRO A 173 -8.15 0.22 -8.86
CA PRO A 173 -9.04 -0.84 -9.32
C PRO A 173 -8.60 -2.19 -8.72
N LEU A 174 -9.56 -2.94 -8.20
CA LEU A 174 -9.36 -4.29 -7.68
C LEU A 174 -10.25 -5.26 -8.46
N LYS A 175 -9.65 -6.32 -9.00
CA LYS A 175 -10.38 -7.41 -9.67
C LYS A 175 -10.27 -8.68 -8.83
N LEU A 176 -11.39 -9.19 -8.35
CA LEU A 176 -11.47 -10.43 -7.58
C LEU A 176 -12.16 -11.53 -8.39
N PRO A 177 -11.47 -12.63 -8.71
CA PRO A 177 -12.12 -13.82 -9.27
C PRO A 177 -12.83 -14.58 -8.14
N ILE A 178 -14.15 -14.69 -8.22
CA ILE A 178 -14.99 -15.42 -7.25
C ILE A 178 -15.95 -16.34 -8.01
N GLY A 179 -15.84 -17.64 -7.76
CA GLY A 179 -16.79 -18.64 -8.28
C GLY A 179 -16.93 -18.67 -9.81
N GLY A 180 -15.88 -18.29 -10.56
CA GLY A 180 -15.89 -18.21 -12.03
C GLY A 180 -16.33 -16.87 -12.61
N ILE A 181 -16.66 -15.88 -11.78
CA ILE A 181 -17.01 -14.50 -12.17
C ILE A 181 -15.89 -13.55 -11.72
N ASN A 182 -15.58 -12.54 -12.52
CA ASN A 182 -14.69 -11.46 -12.13
C ASN A 182 -15.51 -10.30 -11.56
N ILE A 183 -15.31 -10.00 -10.27
CA ILE A 183 -15.88 -8.80 -9.65
C ILE A 183 -14.86 -7.68 -9.78
N GLU A 184 -15.24 -6.58 -10.42
CA GLU A 184 -14.43 -5.37 -10.52
C GLU A 184 -14.91 -4.33 -9.52
N MET A 185 -13.97 -3.72 -8.80
CA MET A 185 -14.25 -2.74 -7.74
C MET A 185 -13.27 -1.58 -7.84
N ILE A 186 -13.68 -0.40 -7.40
CA ILE A 186 -12.79 0.75 -7.27
C ILE A 186 -12.65 1.06 -5.78
N ILE A 187 -11.41 1.00 -5.28
CA ILE A 187 -11.06 1.41 -3.92
C ILE A 187 -10.60 2.86 -3.99
N THR A 188 -11.36 3.77 -3.39
CA THR A 188 -10.94 5.16 -3.19
C THR A 188 -10.30 5.28 -1.81
N THR A 189 -9.00 5.57 -1.77
CA THR A 189 -8.27 5.83 -0.53
C THR A 189 -8.01 7.33 -0.39
N THR A 190 -8.52 7.95 0.67
CA THR A 190 -8.27 9.34 1.05
C THR A 190 -7.26 9.40 2.18
N TYR A 191 -6.17 10.13 1.95
CA TYR A 191 -5.11 10.41 2.92
C TYR A 191 -5.25 11.84 3.42
N ASN A 192 -5.41 12.03 4.73
CA ASN A 192 -5.48 13.35 5.37
C ASN A 192 -4.25 13.56 6.26
N LEU A 193 -3.46 14.61 6.00
CA LEU A 193 -2.24 14.89 6.75
C LEU A 193 -2.58 15.53 8.11
N LYS A 194 -2.36 14.80 9.20
CA LYS A 194 -2.73 15.22 10.55
C LYS A 194 -1.66 16.03 11.26
N SER A 195 -0.41 15.65 11.09
CA SER A 195 0.72 16.34 11.70
C SER A 195 2.03 15.95 11.02
N ILE A 196 3.02 16.83 11.18
CA ILE A 196 4.39 16.61 10.76
C ILE A 196 5.27 16.70 12.01
N THR A 197 6.31 15.87 12.06
CA THR A 197 7.41 15.95 13.02
C THR A 197 8.72 15.95 12.24
N ALA A 198 9.84 16.15 12.93
CA ALA A 198 11.16 16.17 12.30
C ALA A 198 11.52 14.90 11.50
N LYS A 199 10.89 13.74 11.78
CA LYS A 199 11.22 12.45 11.13
C LYS A 199 10.01 11.71 10.55
N SER A 200 8.80 12.20 10.75
CA SER A 200 7.58 11.44 10.42
C SER A 200 6.42 12.37 10.09
N ALA A 201 5.59 11.95 9.13
CA ALA A 201 4.30 12.54 8.83
C ALA A 201 3.19 11.54 9.18
N PHE A 202 2.13 12.01 9.81
CA PHE A 202 1.03 11.17 10.27
C PHE A 202 -0.21 11.44 9.41
N PHE A 203 -0.81 10.38 8.87
CA PHE A 203 -1.98 10.47 8.02
C PHE A 203 -3.16 9.70 8.64
N ASP A 204 -4.35 10.30 8.59
CA ASP A 204 -5.59 9.55 8.71
C ASP A 204 -5.95 9.01 7.32
N ILE A 205 -6.25 7.71 7.23
CA ILE A 205 -6.55 7.04 5.97
C ILE A 205 -8.00 6.54 6.02
N VAL A 206 -8.81 6.98 5.06
CA VAL A 206 -10.19 6.50 4.87
C VAL A 206 -10.27 5.79 3.53
N GLN A 207 -10.79 4.57 3.54
CA GLN A 207 -11.02 3.80 2.32
C GLN A 207 -12.51 3.60 2.10
N SER A 208 -12.97 3.88 0.88
CA SER A 208 -14.32 3.60 0.41
C SER A 208 -14.23 2.64 -0.77
N ILE A 209 -15.06 1.61 -0.76
CA ILE A 209 -15.11 0.60 -1.82
C ILE A 209 -16.45 0.76 -2.53
N PHE A 210 -16.39 1.04 -3.82
CA PHE A 210 -17.58 1.10 -4.68
C PHE A 210 -17.55 -0.08 -5.66
N ASN A 211 -18.67 -0.79 -5.73
CA ASN A 211 -18.90 -1.81 -6.75
C ASN A 211 -19.79 -1.20 -7.82
N GLU A 212 -19.29 -1.11 -9.05
CA GLU A 212 -20.15 -0.96 -10.22
C GLU A 212 -20.45 -2.38 -10.72
N ILE A 213 -21.66 -2.87 -10.45
CA ILE A 213 -22.17 -4.09 -11.06
C ILE A 213 -22.86 -3.65 -12.35
N TYR A 214 -22.23 -3.92 -13.51
CA TYR A 214 -22.87 -3.86 -14.83
C TYR A 214 -23.52 -5.20 -15.17
#